data_AF-A0A7K2BVI2-F1
#
_entry.id   AF-A0A7K2BVI2-F1
#
_cell.length_a   1.000
_cell.length_b   1.000
_cell.length_c   1.000
_cell.angle_alpha   90.00
_cell.angle_beta   90.00
_cell.angle_gamma   90.00
#
_symmetry.space_group_name_H-M   'P 1'
#
loop_
_entity.id
_entity.type
_entity.pdbx_description
1 polymer ?
#
loop_
_entity_poly.entity_id
_entity_poly.type
_entity_poly.pdbx_seq_one_letter_code
_entity_poly.pdbx_strand_id
1 'polypeptide(L)' 'MKVAVSIPDAVFDAAEELAARRQCSRSSLYAQALERLLAAEDRDEVTARLDAVYAEEPSELDPALRAAQDRALAETW' A
#
# COMPACT_ATOMS: atom_id res chain seq x y z
N MET A 1 -12.39 -9.55 16.54
CA MET A 1 -13.41 -10.48 15.99
C MET A 1 -12.74 -11.82 15.69
N LYS A 2 -13.42 -12.97 15.82
CA LYS A 2 -12.89 -14.29 15.45
C LYS A 2 -13.74 -14.86 14.32
N VAL A 3 -13.09 -15.22 13.22
CA VAL A 3 -13.73 -15.77 12.02
C VAL A 3 -12.88 -16.95 11.56
N ALA A 4 -13.52 -18.04 11.14
CA ALA A 4 -12.84 -19.16 10.51
C ALA A 4 -12.83 -18.91 8.99
N VAL A 5 -11.65 -18.99 8.38
CA VAL A 5 -11.47 -18.84 6.93
C VAL A 5 -10.82 -20.11 6.37
N SER A 6 -11.25 -20.52 5.18
CA SER A 6 -10.60 -21.61 4.44
C SER A 6 -9.55 -21.00 3.52
N ILE A 7 -8.33 -21.53 3.59
CA ILE A 7 -7.19 -21.13 2.73
C ILE A 7 -6.49 -22.40 2.20
N PRO A 8 -5.78 -22.32 1.07
CA PRO A 8 -5.01 -23.47 0.58
C PRO A 8 -3.93 -23.90 1.58
N ASP A 9 -3.71 -25.21 1.70
CA ASP A 9 -2.72 -25.78 2.64
C ASP A 9 -1.32 -25.18 2.45
N ALA A 10 -0.87 -25.01 1.20
CA ALA A 10 0.43 -24.41 0.90
C ALA A 10 0.57 -22.97 1.45
N VAL A 11 -0.53 -22.21 1.52
CA VAL A 11 -0.51 -20.85 2.09
C VAL A 11 -0.46 -20.94 3.61
N PHE A 12 -1.20 -21.87 4.20
CA PHE A 12 -1.19 -22.11 5.65
C PHE A 12 0.21 -22.51 6.13
N ASP A 13 0.86 -23.46 5.46
CA ASP A 13 2.18 -23.95 5.83
C ASP A 13 3.25 -22.84 5.75
N ALA A 14 3.23 -22.07 4.67
CA ALA A 14 4.14 -20.93 4.51
C ALA A 14 3.92 -19.84 5.58
N ALA A 15 2.65 -19.60 5.97
CA ALA A 15 2.32 -18.67 7.03
C ALA A 15 2.79 -19.16 8.40
N GLU A 16 2.69 -20.47 8.69
CA GLU A 16 3.20 -21.05 9.93
C GLU A 16 4.71 -20.91 10.05
N GLU A 17 5.45 -21.20 8.99
CA GLU A 17 6.91 -21.03 8.97
C GLU A 17 7.30 -19.57 9.22
N LEU A 18 6.61 -18.64 8.56
CA LEU A 18 6.86 -17.22 8.71
C LEU A 18 6.53 -16.71 10.12
N ALA A 19 5.41 -17.17 10.69
CA ALA A 19 4.99 -16.81 12.04
C ALA A 19 5.99 -17.32 13.08
N ALA A 20 6.47 -18.56 12.93
CA ALA A 20 7.50 -19.14 13.79
C ALA A 20 8.80 -18.34 13.72
N ARG A 21 9.28 -18.03 12.50
CA ARG A 21 10.49 -17.22 12.29
C ARG A 21 10.40 -15.82 12.89
N ARG A 22 9.21 -15.21 12.87
CA ARG A 22 8.96 -13.88 13.42
C ARG A 22 8.53 -13.89 14.89
N GLN A 23 8.45 -15.07 15.51
CA GLN A 23 7.98 -15.26 16.89
C GLN A 23 6.63 -14.60 17.16
N CYS A 24 5.72 -14.60 16.18
CA CYS A 24 4.39 -14.04 16.31
C CYS A 24 3.32 -15.13 16.17
N SER A 25 2.10 -14.85 16.64
CA SER A 25 0.98 -15.76 16.43
C SER A 25 0.49 -15.72 14.98
N ARG A 26 -0.07 -16.83 14.50
CA ARG A 26 -0.79 -16.89 13.21
C ARG A 26 -1.80 -15.77 13.04
N SER A 27 -2.64 -15.55 14.05
CA SER A 27 -3.69 -14.54 13.98
C SER A 27 -3.11 -13.12 13.85
N SER A 28 -1.98 -12.85 14.51
CA SER A 28 -1.26 -11.59 14.36
C SER A 28 -0.68 -11.44 12.94
N LEU A 29 -0.08 -12.51 12.39
CA LEU A 29 0.45 -12.49 11.03
C LEU A 29 -0.65 -12.21 10.00
N TYR A 30 -1.80 -12.90 10.10
CA TYR A 30 -2.92 -12.70 9.19
C TYR A 30 -3.55 -11.32 9.32
N ALA A 31 -3.69 -10.79 10.54
CA ALA A 31 -4.18 -9.43 10.75
C ALA A 31 -3.26 -8.40 10.06
N GLN A 32 -1.95 -8.50 10.26
CA GLN A 32 -0.98 -7.61 9.63
C GLN A 32 -0.99 -7.73 8.10
N ALA A 33 -1.20 -8.93 7.55
CA ALA A 33 -1.30 -9.12 6.11
C ALA A 33 -2.53 -8.42 5.54
N LEU A 34 -3.69 -8.54 6.21
CA LEU A 34 -4.93 -7.87 5.80
C LEU A 34 -4.82 -6.35 5.91
N GLU A 35 -4.23 -5.83 6.99
CA GLU A 35 -4.00 -4.38 7.15
C GLU A 35 -3.16 -3.81 6.02
N ARG A 36 -2.09 -4.51 5.62
CA ARG A 36 -1.25 -4.08 4.50
C ARG A 36 -1.97 -4.13 3.15
N LEU A 37 -2.78 -5.16 2.93
CA LEU A 37 -3.57 -5.27 1.71
C LEU A 37 -4.56 -4.13 1.60
N LEU A 38 -5.34 -3.88 2.66
CA LEU A 38 -6.32 -2.80 2.70
C LEU A 38 -5.67 -1.43 2.51
N ALA A 39 -4.54 -1.17 3.17
CA ALA A 39 -3.81 0.09 3.01
C ALA A 39 -3.23 0.28 1.59
N ALA A 40 -2.89 -0.81 0.89
CA ALA A 40 -2.43 -0.75 -0.49
C ALA A 40 -3.60 -0.41 -1.45
N GLU A 41 -4.74 -1.08 -1.27
CA GLU A 41 -5.96 -0.81 -2.06
C GLU A 41 -6.48 0.62 -1.82
N ASP A 42 -6.46 1.12 -0.59
CA ASP A 42 -6.87 2.49 -0.27
C ASP A 42 -5.97 3.53 -0.98
N ARG A 43 -4.66 3.24 -1.10
CA ARG A 43 -3.74 4.13 -1.82
C ARG A 43 -4.07 4.18 -3.31
N ASP A 44 -4.30 3.01 -3.91
CA ASP A 44 -4.63 2.92 -5.32
C ASP A 44 -6.01 3.55 -5.60
N GLU A 45 -6.97 3.44 -4.68
CA GLU A 45 -8.27 4.11 -4.77
C GLU A 45 -8.14 5.64 -4.67
N VAL A 46 -7.30 6.16 -3.77
CA VAL A 46 -7.06 7.62 -3.66
C VAL A 46 -6.42 8.16 -4.94
N THR A 47 -5.40 7.48 -5.48
CA THR A 47 -4.79 7.87 -6.75
C THR A 47 -5.82 7.82 -7.89
N ALA A 48 -6.60 6.75 -8.00
CA ALA A 48 -7.64 6.63 -9.03
C ALA A 48 -8.72 7.73 -8.91
N ARG A 49 -9.09 8.12 -7.70
CA ARG A 49 -10.02 9.24 -7.47
C ARG A 49 -9.42 10.59 -7.88
N LEU A 50 -8.15 10.82 -7.57
CA LEU A 50 -7.45 12.04 -8.00
C LEU A 50 -7.30 12.09 -9.53
N ASP A 51 -6.95 10.97 -10.15
CA ASP A 51 -6.86 10.86 -11.61
C ASP A 51 -8.21 11.19 -12.27
N ALA A 52 -9.33 10.73 -11.70
CA ALA A 52 -10.66 11.06 -12.20
C ALA A 52 -10.97 12.57 -12.12
N VAL A 53 -10.59 13.24 -11.04
CA VAL A 53 -10.77 14.70 -10.91
C VAL A 53 -9.91 15.45 -11.92
N TYR A 54 -8.63 15.08 -12.04
CA TYR A 54 -7.69 15.78 -12.93
C TYR A 54 -7.81 15.37 -14.40
N ALA A 55 -8.64 14.37 -14.73
CA ALA A 55 -9.05 14.11 -16.10
C ALA A 55 -9.97 15.21 -16.65
N GLU A 56 -10.71 15.89 -15.77
CA GLU A 56 -11.64 16.97 -16.12
C GLU A 56 -11.06 18.35 -15.82
N GLU A 57 -10.22 18.47 -14.79
CA GLU A 57 -9.58 19.72 -14.39
C GLU A 57 -8.07 19.71 -14.66
N PRO A 58 -7.50 20.73 -15.34
CA PRO A 58 -6.06 20.78 -15.57
C PRO A 58 -5.29 20.93 -14.26
N SER A 59 -4.42 19.97 -13.95
CA SER A 59 -3.56 19.97 -12.75
C SER A 59 -2.17 20.61 -12.99
N GLU A 60 -2.02 21.39 -14.05
CA GLU A 60 -0.70 21.90 -14.45
C GLU A 60 -0.17 22.90 -13.41
N LEU A 61 1.02 22.61 -12.89
CA LEU A 61 1.75 23.56 -12.05
C LEU A 61 2.23 24.74 -12.90
N ASP A 62 2.20 25.94 -12.31
CA ASP A 62 2.86 27.11 -12.89
C ASP A 62 4.30 26.75 -13.32
N PRO A 63 4.73 27.11 -14.54
CA PRO A 63 6.04 26.70 -15.06
C PRO A 63 7.22 27.08 -14.15
N ALA A 64 7.16 28.21 -13.46
CA ALA A 64 8.22 28.63 -12.55
C ALA A 64 8.24 27.77 -11.29
N LEU A 65 7.07 27.35 -10.80
CA LEU A 65 6.95 26.45 -9.66
C LEU A 65 7.44 25.04 -10.01
N ARG A 66 7.08 24.52 -11.19
CA ARG A 66 7.59 23.23 -11.71
C ARG A 66 9.12 23.23 -11.79
N ALA A 67 9.71 24.26 -12.39
CA ALA A 67 11.16 24.39 -12.51
C ALA A 67 11.88 24.55 -11.16
N ALA A 68 11.22 25.12 -10.14
CA ALA A 68 11.75 25.16 -8.78
C ALA A 68 11.72 23.77 -8.12
N GLN A 69 10.62 23.02 -8.27
CA GLN A 69 10.47 21.68 -7.72
C GLN A 69 11.44 20.67 -8.35
N ASP A 70 11.60 20.69 -9.68
CA ASP A 70 12.53 19.81 -10.38
C ASP A 70 13.98 20.01 -9.91
N ARG A 71 14.38 21.26 -9.63
CA ARG A 71 15.71 21.56 -9.04
C ARG A 71 15.85 21.02 -7.62
N ALA A 72 14.82 21.18 -6.78
CA ALA A 72 14.84 20.68 -5.41
C ALA A 72 14.90 19.14 -5.34
N LEU A 73 14.29 18.43 -6.30
CA LEU A 73 14.34 16.97 -6.39
C LEU A 73 15.65 16.45 -7.01
N ALA A 74 16.31 17.26 -7.85
CA ALA A 74 17.61 16.93 -8.44
C ALA A 74 18.78 17.10 -7.46
N GLU A 75 18.58 17.86 -6.38
CA GLU A 75 19.56 17.94 -5.29
C GLU A 75 19.66 16.59 -4.59
N THR A 76 20.73 15.87 -4.91
CA THR A 76 21.12 14.63 -4.22
C THR A 76 21.77 15.02 -2.90
N TRP A 77 21.15 14.65 -1.78
CA TRP A 77 21.74 14.78 -0.45
C TRP A 77 22.78 13.68 -0.21
#